data_AF-A0A414ZKE6-F1
#
_entry.id   AF-A0A414ZKE6-F1
#
_cell.length_a   1.000
_cell.length_b   1.000
_cell.length_c   1.000
_cell.angle_alpha   90.00
_cell.angle_beta   90.00
_cell.angle_gamma   90.00
#
_symmetry.space_group_name_H-M   'P 1'
#
loop_
_entity.id
_entity.type
_entity.pdbx_description
1 polymer ?
#
loop_
_entity_poly.entity_id
_entity_poly.type
_entity_poly.pdbx_seq_one_letter_code
_entity_poly.pdbx_strand_id
1 'polypeptide(L)'
;MNYDKMFSIVEDLPFDTEEDIYLSKRERIYLLRPSVLSKKYSSYDPKTNIQVWLEEDGKRPFKPNHLRILIDLKLRVREHPELRYELLEAFDRIFYGEDPLVAIKPLQHYAFNQHIGSLEVTAILAQLFIIEQEYGFNGDSNYNPPSLYIQGWIRYFIDSDYEIDILCRRICGNSTPPVKYTCRDDKNHKKYIDGSKPLWYL
;
A
#
# COMPACT_ATOMS: atom_id res chain seq x y z
N MET A 1 -0.77 -9.81 -9.88
CA MET A 1 0.49 -9.57 -10.61
C MET A 1 1.60 -9.34 -9.60
N ASN A 2 2.82 -9.86 -9.80
CA ASN A 2 3.94 -9.59 -8.88
C ASN A 2 4.51 -8.18 -9.07
N TYR A 3 5.37 -7.75 -8.14
CA TYR A 3 5.89 -6.38 -8.10
C TYR A 3 6.58 -5.96 -9.41
N ASP A 4 7.53 -6.76 -9.91
CA ASP A 4 8.32 -6.39 -11.10
C ASP A 4 7.43 -6.12 -12.32
N LYS A 5 6.41 -6.98 -12.53
CA LYS A 5 5.51 -6.83 -13.66
C LYS A 5 4.57 -5.63 -13.50
N MET A 6 4.10 -5.36 -12.27
CA MET A 6 3.32 -4.15 -11.97
C MET A 6 4.16 -2.89 -12.17
N PHE A 7 5.42 -2.91 -11.73
CA PHE A 7 6.37 -1.82 -11.89
C PHE A 7 6.64 -1.51 -13.35
N SER A 8 6.87 -2.53 -14.20
CA SER A 8 7.03 -2.31 -15.66
C SER A 8 5.81 -1.62 -16.28
N ILE A 9 4.59 -2.00 -15.89
CA ILE A 9 3.37 -1.32 -16.37
C ILE A 9 3.35 0.15 -15.93
N VAL A 10 3.74 0.42 -14.68
CA VAL A 10 3.79 1.78 -14.14
C VAL A 10 4.84 2.62 -14.87
N GLU A 11 6.02 2.06 -15.14
CA GLU A 11 7.13 2.72 -15.83
C GLU A 11 6.77 3.04 -17.29
N ASP A 12 6.19 2.06 -18.00
CA ASP A 12 5.85 2.15 -19.41
C ASP A 12 4.53 2.89 -19.70
N LEU A 13 3.75 3.25 -18.67
CA LEU A 13 2.42 3.87 -18.81
C LEU A 13 2.47 5.13 -19.70
N PRO A 14 1.80 5.15 -20.87
CA PRO A 14 1.74 6.34 -21.70
C PRO A 14 1.00 7.50 -21.03
N PHE A 15 1.30 8.73 -21.47
CA PHE A 15 0.55 9.88 -21.01
C PHE A 15 -0.92 9.82 -21.46
N ASP A 16 -1.81 10.32 -20.61
CA ASP A 16 -3.25 10.49 -20.83
C ASP A 16 -3.99 9.22 -21.26
N THR A 17 -3.44 8.05 -20.93
CA THR A 17 -4.02 6.74 -21.19
C THR A 17 -4.36 6.05 -19.87
N GLU A 18 -5.57 5.48 -19.80
CA GLU A 18 -5.96 4.60 -18.69
C GLU A 18 -5.44 3.19 -18.94
N GLU A 19 -4.79 2.61 -17.93
CA GLU A 19 -4.37 1.19 -17.95
C GLU A 19 -5.03 0.44 -16.79
N ASP A 20 -5.78 -0.60 -17.12
CA ASP A 20 -6.50 -1.40 -16.13
C ASP A 20 -5.55 -2.35 -15.40
N ILE A 21 -5.52 -2.23 -14.07
CA ILE A 21 -4.74 -3.10 -13.20
C ILE A 21 -5.59 -4.23 -12.65
N TYR A 22 -6.85 -3.92 -12.35
CA TYR A 22 -7.77 -4.87 -11.77
C TYR A 22 -9.20 -4.52 -12.13
N LEU A 23 -9.98 -5.54 -12.45
CA LEU A 23 -11.40 -5.42 -12.75
C LEU A 23 -12.14 -6.60 -12.13
N SER A 24 -13.12 -6.28 -11.29
CA SER A 24 -14.10 -7.23 -10.75
C SER A 24 -15.51 -6.84 -11.21
N LYS A 25 -16.52 -7.57 -10.73
CA LYS A 25 -17.93 -7.19 -11.01
C LYS A 25 -18.34 -5.85 -10.39
N ARG A 26 -17.61 -5.36 -9.39
CA ARG A 26 -18.01 -4.19 -8.58
C ARG A 26 -16.93 -3.11 -8.46
N GLU A 27 -15.68 -3.43 -8.75
CA GLU A 27 -14.55 -2.55 -8.49
C GLU A 27 -13.57 -2.60 -9.67
N ARG A 28 -13.02 -1.44 -10.04
CA ARG A 28 -11.97 -1.29 -11.05
C ARG A 28 -10.85 -0.44 -10.48
N ILE A 29 -9.62 -0.92 -10.61
CA ILE A 29 -8.40 -0.14 -10.35
C ILE A 29 -7.71 0.09 -11.68
N TYR A 30 -7.41 1.34 -11.98
CA TYR A 30 -6.67 1.72 -13.17
C TYR A 30 -5.65 2.82 -12.86
N LEU A 31 -4.63 2.92 -13.71
CA LEU A 31 -3.60 3.95 -13.63
C LEU A 31 -3.83 5.00 -14.71
N LEU A 32 -3.42 6.24 -14.40
CA LEU A 32 -3.37 7.33 -15.36
C LEU A 32 -2.13 8.18 -15.11
N ARG A 33 -1.39 8.51 -16.17
CA ARG A 33 -0.28 9.47 -16.12
C ARG A 33 -0.68 10.74 -16.88
N PRO A 34 -1.08 11.84 -16.22
CA PRO A 34 -1.50 13.05 -16.94
C PRO A 34 -0.29 13.76 -17.55
N SER A 35 -0.40 14.20 -18.81
CA SER A 35 0.63 15.03 -19.47
C SER A 35 0.70 16.44 -18.90
N VAL A 36 -0.43 16.97 -18.43
CA VAL A 36 -0.54 18.32 -17.87
C VAL A 36 -0.70 18.23 -16.36
N LEU A 37 0.31 18.73 -15.64
CA LEU A 37 0.26 18.84 -14.19
C LEU A 37 -0.61 20.03 -13.77
N SER A 38 -1.35 19.85 -12.67
CA SER A 38 -2.06 20.99 -12.06
C SER A 38 -1.04 22.02 -11.54
N LYS A 39 -1.43 23.30 -11.48
CA LYS A 39 -0.55 24.39 -10.99
C LYS A 39 0.08 24.12 -9.62
N LYS A 40 -0.59 23.36 -8.74
CA LYS A 40 -0.09 22.99 -7.41
C LYS A 40 1.11 22.03 -7.46
N TYR A 41 1.23 21.25 -8.53
CA TYR A 41 2.25 20.22 -8.72
C TYR A 41 3.18 20.57 -9.89
N SER A 42 3.31 21.85 -10.27
CA SER A 42 4.13 22.27 -11.40
C SER A 42 5.62 21.93 -11.26
N SER A 43 6.09 21.63 -10.04
CA SER A 43 7.46 21.24 -9.73
C SER A 43 7.71 19.72 -9.81
N TYR A 44 6.68 18.90 -10.04
CA TYR A 44 6.81 17.44 -10.11
C TYR A 44 7.29 17.04 -11.51
N ASP A 45 8.02 15.92 -11.62
CA ASP A 45 8.30 15.32 -12.92
C ASP A 45 7.01 14.63 -13.43
N PRO A 46 6.44 15.06 -14.57
CA PRO A 46 5.27 14.40 -15.15
C PRO A 46 5.49 12.90 -15.41
N LYS A 47 6.73 12.46 -15.68
CA LYS A 47 7.05 11.06 -15.97
C LYS A 47 6.86 10.13 -14.78
N THR A 48 7.01 10.66 -13.56
CA THR A 48 6.86 9.90 -12.32
C THR A 48 5.51 10.14 -11.65
N ASN A 49 4.68 11.04 -12.18
CA ASN A 49 3.38 11.40 -11.65
C ASN A 49 2.28 10.41 -12.07
N ILE A 50 2.30 9.24 -11.44
CA ILE A 50 1.29 8.19 -11.63
C ILE A 50 0.10 8.47 -10.73
N GLN A 51 -1.12 8.37 -11.27
CA GLN A 51 -2.34 8.45 -10.50
C GLN A 51 -3.00 7.08 -10.43
N VAL A 52 -3.18 6.57 -9.22
CA VAL A 52 -4.02 5.41 -8.96
C VAL A 52 -5.47 5.87 -8.84
N TRP A 53 -6.35 5.25 -9.61
CA TRP A 53 -7.79 5.49 -9.56
C TRP A 53 -8.53 4.22 -9.13
N LEU A 54 -9.56 4.42 -8.30
CA LEU A 54 -10.49 3.39 -7.86
C LEU A 54 -11.90 3.81 -8.26
N GLU A 55 -12.58 2.91 -8.97
CA GLU A 55 -13.99 3.00 -9.29
C GLU A 55 -14.73 1.87 -8.57
N GLU A 56 -15.83 2.21 -7.90
CA GLU A 56 -16.68 1.29 -7.17
C GLU A 56 -18.11 1.41 -7.71
N ASP A 57 -18.85 0.29 -7.72
CA ASP A 57 -20.22 0.23 -8.24
C ASP A 57 -21.12 1.34 -7.66
N GLY A 58 -21.78 2.08 -8.57
CA GLY A 58 -22.65 3.20 -8.23
C GLY A 58 -21.95 4.45 -7.67
N LYS A 59 -20.61 4.53 -7.69
CA LYS A 59 -19.85 5.67 -7.18
C LYS A 59 -19.00 6.32 -8.26
N ARG A 60 -18.69 7.60 -8.06
CA ARG A 60 -17.75 8.32 -8.93
C ARG A 60 -16.33 7.80 -8.69
N PRO A 61 -15.52 7.60 -9.75
CA PRO A 61 -14.10 7.29 -9.59
C PRO A 61 -13.40 8.33 -8.73
N PHE A 62 -12.46 7.86 -7.90
CA PHE A 62 -11.67 8.72 -7.03
C PHE A 62 -10.26 8.18 -6.88
N LYS A 63 -9.34 9.03 -6.38
CA LYS A 63 -7.96 8.63 -6.08
C LYS A 63 -7.87 8.20 -4.61
N PRO A 64 -7.74 6.90 -4.31
CA PRO A 64 -7.56 6.45 -2.94
C PRO A 64 -6.23 6.99 -2.39
N ASN A 65 -6.17 7.17 -1.07
CA ASN A 65 -4.94 7.55 -0.38
C ASN A 65 -4.46 6.41 0.53
N HIS A 66 -3.26 6.54 1.08
CA HIS A 66 -2.68 5.53 1.96
C HIS A 66 -3.56 5.19 3.19
N LEU A 67 -4.28 6.18 3.75
CA LEU A 67 -5.16 5.94 4.91
C LEU A 67 -6.27 4.93 4.61
N ARG A 68 -6.76 4.87 3.37
CA ARG A 68 -7.79 3.91 2.93
C ARG A 68 -7.41 2.48 3.31
N ILE A 69 -6.21 2.05 2.93
CA ILE A 69 -5.76 0.67 3.18
C ILE A 69 -5.43 0.45 4.65
N LEU A 70 -4.87 1.46 5.33
CA LEU A 70 -4.50 1.35 6.75
C LEU A 70 -5.75 1.18 7.63
N ILE A 71 -6.79 1.98 7.36
CA ILE A 71 -8.07 1.91 8.08
C ILE A 71 -8.76 0.58 7.74
N ASP A 72 -8.81 0.18 6.47
CA ASP A 72 -9.41 -1.11 6.06
C ASP A 72 -8.77 -2.29 6.81
N LEU A 73 -7.43 -2.35 6.86
CA LEU A 73 -6.70 -3.40 7.55
C LEU A 73 -6.96 -3.42 9.06
N LYS A 74 -6.97 -2.24 9.71
CA LYS A 74 -7.29 -2.14 11.13
C LYS A 74 -8.72 -2.60 11.43
N LEU A 75 -9.69 -2.30 10.56
CA LEU A 75 -11.07 -2.77 10.72
C LEU A 75 -11.15 -4.29 10.64
N ARG A 76 -10.45 -4.91 9.68
CA ARG A 76 -10.39 -6.37 9.53
C ARG A 76 -9.78 -7.07 10.73
N VAL A 77 -8.65 -6.58 11.25
CA VAL A 77 -8.03 -7.15 12.47
C VAL A 77 -8.89 -6.91 13.70
N ARG A 78 -9.62 -5.79 13.77
CA ARG A 78 -10.53 -5.54 14.89
C ARG A 78 -11.70 -6.52 14.89
N GLU A 79 -12.23 -6.85 13.70
CA GLU A 79 -13.28 -7.85 13.54
C GLU A 79 -12.78 -9.28 13.79
N HIS A 80 -11.59 -9.59 13.27
CA HIS A 80 -10.95 -10.91 13.35
C HIS A 80 -9.52 -10.80 13.93
N PRO A 81 -9.38 -10.60 15.26
CA PRO A 81 -8.07 -10.49 15.90
C PRO A 81 -7.19 -11.72 15.72
N GLU A 82 -7.80 -12.88 15.54
CA GLU A 82 -7.13 -14.16 15.30
C GLU A 82 -6.35 -14.19 13.97
N LEU A 83 -6.74 -13.38 12.97
CA LEU A 83 -6.11 -13.32 11.64
C LEU A 83 -4.96 -12.32 11.56
N ARG A 84 -4.55 -11.74 12.70
CA ARG A 84 -3.51 -10.71 12.76
C ARG A 84 -2.22 -11.19 12.07
N TYR A 85 -1.78 -12.40 12.37
CA TYR A 85 -0.51 -12.90 11.84
C TYR A 85 -0.58 -13.22 10.35
N GLU A 86 -1.68 -13.81 9.88
CA GLU A 86 -1.92 -14.10 8.47
C GLU A 86 -2.03 -12.81 7.64
N LEU A 87 -2.66 -11.76 8.18
CA LEU A 87 -2.70 -10.43 7.56
C LEU A 87 -1.30 -9.81 7.52
N LEU A 88 -0.55 -9.82 8.63
CA LEU A 88 0.83 -9.31 8.64
C LEU A 88 1.70 -10.04 7.61
N GLU A 89 1.60 -11.37 7.55
CA GLU A 89 2.39 -12.20 6.64
C GLU A 89 2.04 -11.91 5.17
N ALA A 90 0.75 -11.81 4.85
CA ALA A 90 0.30 -11.50 3.48
C ALA A 90 0.85 -10.15 3.01
N PHE A 91 0.79 -9.12 3.85
CA PHE A 91 1.26 -7.78 3.47
C PHE A 91 2.80 -7.65 3.50
N ASP A 92 3.50 -8.45 4.30
CA ASP A 92 4.95 -8.61 4.18
C ASP A 92 5.35 -9.27 2.86
N ARG A 93 4.64 -10.33 2.45
CA ARG A 93 4.88 -11.00 1.17
C ARG A 93 4.66 -10.07 -0.01
N ILE A 94 3.62 -9.23 0.03
CA ILE A 94 3.39 -8.17 -0.97
C ILE A 94 4.57 -7.19 -1.01
N PHE A 95 5.02 -6.73 0.16
CA PHE A 95 6.17 -5.82 0.25
C PHE A 95 7.46 -6.43 -0.29
N TYR A 96 7.68 -7.74 -0.08
CA TYR A 96 8.82 -8.47 -0.65
C TYR A 96 8.61 -8.91 -2.11
N GLY A 97 7.58 -8.39 -2.78
CA GLY A 97 7.42 -8.48 -4.23
C GLY A 97 6.44 -9.55 -4.72
N GLU A 98 5.79 -10.28 -3.82
CA GLU A 98 4.82 -11.31 -4.21
C GLU A 98 3.55 -10.71 -4.84
N ASP A 99 2.89 -11.51 -5.69
CA ASP A 99 1.59 -11.18 -6.24
C ASP A 99 0.54 -10.98 -5.13
N PRO A 100 -0.12 -9.80 -5.05
CA PRO A 100 -1.07 -9.50 -3.98
C PRO A 100 -2.22 -10.51 -3.88
N LEU A 101 -2.73 -11.00 -5.01
CA LEU A 101 -3.83 -11.97 -5.02
C LEU A 101 -3.38 -13.36 -4.56
N VAL A 102 -2.09 -13.69 -4.74
CA VAL A 102 -1.52 -14.93 -4.21
C VAL A 102 -1.25 -14.80 -2.72
N ALA A 103 -0.70 -13.66 -2.29
CA ALA A 103 -0.36 -13.40 -0.90
C ALA A 103 -1.59 -13.43 0.02
N ILE A 104 -2.72 -12.88 -0.41
CA ILE A 104 -3.98 -12.89 0.37
C ILE A 104 -4.81 -14.16 0.23
N LYS A 105 -4.42 -15.11 -0.63
CA LYS A 105 -5.21 -16.32 -0.89
C LYS A 105 -5.62 -17.09 0.39
N PRO A 106 -4.76 -17.22 1.43
CA PRO A 106 -5.15 -17.85 2.70
C PRO A 106 -6.22 -17.08 3.49
N LEU A 107 -6.53 -15.84 3.13
CA LEU A 107 -7.49 -14.98 3.81
C LEU A 107 -8.85 -14.90 3.09
N GLN A 108 -8.95 -15.38 1.85
CA GLN A 108 -10.13 -15.20 1.00
C GLN A 108 -11.35 -16.00 1.45
N HIS A 109 -11.18 -17.04 2.28
CA HIS A 109 -12.32 -17.81 2.81
C HIS A 109 -12.98 -17.16 4.03
N TYR A 110 -12.39 -16.09 4.59
CA TYR A 110 -12.99 -15.35 5.70
C TYR A 110 -13.95 -14.28 5.20
N ALA A 111 -15.10 -14.19 5.86
CA ALA A 111 -16.08 -13.14 5.60
C ALA A 111 -15.79 -11.95 6.52
N PHE A 112 -15.25 -10.87 5.96
CA PHE A 112 -15.11 -9.59 6.66
C PHE A 112 -16.39 -8.78 6.47
N ASN A 113 -17.02 -8.32 7.55
CA ASN A 113 -18.16 -7.40 7.50
C ASN A 113 -17.71 -5.95 7.76
N GLN A 114 -16.63 -5.76 8.52
CA GLN A 114 -16.04 -4.45 8.78
C GLN A 114 -14.89 -4.22 7.80
N HIS A 115 -15.26 -3.74 6.61
CA HIS A 115 -14.31 -3.39 5.58
C HIS A 115 -14.80 -2.18 4.79
N ILE A 116 -13.87 -1.59 4.09
CA ILE A 116 -14.06 -0.40 3.29
C ILE A 116 -14.16 -0.77 1.79
N GLY A 117 -13.37 -1.76 1.35
CA GLY A 117 -13.40 -2.34 -0.01
C GLY A 117 -13.13 -3.85 0.04
N SER A 118 -13.03 -4.52 -1.11
CA SER A 118 -12.60 -5.93 -1.13
C SER A 118 -11.16 -6.10 -0.64
N LEU A 119 -10.83 -7.29 -0.13
CA LEU A 119 -9.46 -7.57 0.31
C LEU A 119 -8.48 -7.54 -0.88
N GLU A 120 -8.95 -7.98 -2.04
CA GLU A 120 -8.25 -7.89 -3.32
C GLU A 120 -7.87 -6.44 -3.64
N VAL A 121 -8.81 -5.51 -3.56
CA VAL A 121 -8.55 -4.09 -3.79
C VAL A 121 -7.52 -3.55 -2.79
N THR A 122 -7.67 -3.85 -1.49
CA THR A 122 -6.70 -3.41 -0.47
C THR A 122 -5.29 -3.94 -0.74
N ALA A 123 -5.16 -5.20 -1.15
CA ALA A 123 -3.88 -5.83 -1.44
C ALA A 123 -3.21 -5.23 -2.70
N ILE A 124 -3.98 -5.01 -3.77
CA ILE A 124 -3.48 -4.40 -5.00
C ILE A 124 -3.08 -2.95 -4.77
N LEU A 125 -3.90 -2.18 -4.03
CA LEU A 125 -3.57 -0.81 -3.66
C LEU A 125 -2.30 -0.73 -2.81
N ALA A 126 -2.07 -1.69 -1.91
CA ALA A 126 -0.83 -1.72 -1.13
C ALA A 126 0.41 -1.87 -2.02
N GLN A 127 0.40 -2.78 -2.99
CA GLN A 127 1.49 -2.89 -3.97
C GLN A 127 1.67 -1.62 -4.80
N LEU A 128 0.57 -1.04 -5.28
CA LEU A 128 0.62 0.21 -6.05
C LEU A 128 1.18 1.38 -5.25
N PHE A 129 0.84 1.51 -3.96
CA PHE A 129 1.39 2.55 -3.09
C PHE A 129 2.86 2.31 -2.75
N ILE A 130 3.30 1.05 -2.64
CA ILE A 130 4.74 0.73 -2.52
C ILE A 130 5.48 1.21 -3.77
N ILE A 131 4.97 0.90 -4.96
CA ILE A 131 5.55 1.36 -6.23
C ILE A 131 5.52 2.89 -6.34
N GLU A 132 4.41 3.53 -5.98
CA GLU A 132 4.28 4.99 -5.99
C GLU A 132 5.35 5.65 -5.11
N GLN A 133 5.63 5.08 -3.93
CA GLN A 133 6.67 5.58 -3.05
C GLN A 133 8.09 5.33 -3.56
N GLU A 134 8.33 4.28 -4.34
CA GLU A 134 9.67 4.00 -4.90
C GLU A 134 9.93 4.75 -6.20
N TYR A 135 8.92 4.88 -7.06
CA TYR A 135 9.04 5.49 -8.38
C TYR A 135 8.73 6.99 -8.37
N GLY A 136 7.71 7.42 -7.61
CA GLY A 136 7.19 8.78 -7.60
C GLY A 136 7.86 9.72 -6.58
N PHE A 137 8.52 9.17 -5.57
CA PHE A 137 9.12 9.97 -4.49
C PHE A 137 10.49 10.52 -4.89
N ASN A 138 10.51 11.78 -5.30
CA ASN A 138 11.74 12.50 -5.70
C ASN A 138 12.43 13.26 -4.54
N GLY A 139 12.01 13.04 -3.29
CA GLY A 139 12.56 13.71 -2.11
C GLY A 139 13.57 12.85 -1.35
N ASP A 140 14.21 13.45 -0.35
CA ASP A 140 15.04 12.70 0.60
C ASP A 140 14.12 11.90 1.55
N SER A 141 14.23 10.57 1.49
CA SER A 141 13.56 9.67 2.42
C SER A 141 14.52 9.31 3.55
N ASN A 142 14.03 9.32 4.79
CA ASN A 142 14.78 8.77 5.93
C ASN A 142 14.91 7.24 5.86
N TYR A 143 14.09 6.59 5.03
CA TYR A 143 14.07 5.14 4.83
C TYR A 143 14.68 4.73 3.50
N ASN A 144 15.37 3.60 3.50
CA ASN A 144 15.84 2.94 2.30
C ASN A 144 15.44 1.45 2.32
N PRO A 145 14.44 1.02 1.51
CA PRO A 145 13.75 1.79 0.46
C PRO A 145 12.73 2.81 1.01
N PRO A 146 12.33 3.84 0.23
CA PRO A 146 11.32 4.83 0.66
C PRO A 146 9.95 4.24 1.00
N SER A 147 9.55 3.18 0.31
CA SER A 147 8.31 2.41 0.56
C SER A 147 8.22 1.81 1.96
N LEU A 148 9.34 1.71 2.68
CA LEU A 148 9.35 1.22 4.05
C LEU A 148 8.57 2.14 5.00
N TYR A 149 8.35 3.41 4.64
CA TYR A 149 7.45 4.29 5.36
C TYR A 149 6.02 3.73 5.38
N ILE A 150 5.43 3.42 4.22
CA ILE A 150 4.06 2.87 4.18
C ILE A 150 4.02 1.46 4.76
N GLN A 151 5.02 0.61 4.49
CA GLN A 151 5.06 -0.74 5.04
C GLN A 151 5.12 -0.76 6.56
N GLY A 152 5.93 0.12 7.17
CA GLY A 152 5.98 0.26 8.61
C GLY A 152 4.61 0.66 9.20
N TRP A 153 3.85 1.50 8.50
CA TRP A 153 2.49 1.87 8.91
C TRP A 153 1.49 0.73 8.71
N ILE A 154 1.56 -0.03 7.61
CA ILE A 154 0.73 -1.22 7.38
C ILE A 154 0.91 -2.21 8.55
N ARG A 155 2.16 -2.57 8.85
CA ARG A 155 2.51 -3.46 9.96
C ARG A 155 1.97 -2.94 11.29
N TYR A 156 2.13 -1.63 11.54
CA TYR A 156 1.66 -1.03 12.79
C TYR A 156 0.14 -0.99 12.90
N PHE A 157 -0.59 -0.66 11.83
CA PHE A 157 -2.06 -0.65 11.86
C PHE A 157 -2.65 -2.04 12.08
N ILE A 158 -2.01 -3.09 11.56
CA ILE A 158 -2.44 -4.48 11.76
C ILE A 158 -2.09 -4.95 13.19
N ASP A 159 -0.86 -4.73 13.67
CA ASP A 159 -0.36 -5.30 14.94
C ASP A 159 -0.73 -4.49 16.20
N SER A 160 -1.07 -3.21 16.05
CA SER A 160 -1.31 -2.32 17.19
C SER A 160 -2.64 -2.57 17.91
N ASP A 161 -2.61 -2.58 19.24
CA ASP A 161 -3.82 -2.57 20.09
C ASP A 161 -4.42 -1.16 20.28
N TYR A 162 -3.77 -0.09 19.82
CA TYR A 162 -4.36 1.25 19.84
C TYR A 162 -5.62 1.35 18.99
N GLU A 163 -6.52 2.26 19.40
CA GLU A 163 -7.71 2.64 18.64
C GLU A 163 -7.36 3.33 17.32
N ILE A 164 -8.29 3.20 16.36
CA ILE A 164 -8.08 3.65 14.98
C ILE A 164 -7.90 5.17 14.86
N ASP A 165 -8.56 5.94 15.71
CA ASP A 165 -8.45 7.40 15.78
C ASP A 165 -7.06 7.85 16.26
N ILE A 166 -6.49 7.15 17.25
CA ILE A 166 -5.11 7.38 17.72
C ILE A 166 -4.12 7.11 16.58
N LEU A 167 -4.28 5.99 15.88
CA LEU A 167 -3.41 5.62 14.75
C LEU A 167 -3.51 6.64 13.61
N CYS A 168 -4.73 7.02 13.22
CA CYS A 168 -4.98 8.06 12.22
C CYS A 168 -4.36 9.41 12.62
N ARG A 169 -4.51 9.83 13.89
CA ARG A 169 -3.89 11.06 14.39
C ARG A 169 -2.37 11.02 14.23
N ARG A 170 -1.73 9.89 14.52
CA ARG A 170 -0.27 9.76 14.43
C ARG A 170 0.24 9.89 13.00
N ILE A 171 -0.31 9.15 12.06
CA ILE A 171 0.14 9.22 10.66
C ILE A 171 -0.18 10.59 10.04
N CYS A 172 -1.35 11.17 10.32
CA CYS A 172 -1.71 12.52 9.86
C CYS A 172 -0.88 13.63 10.52
N GLY A 173 -0.28 13.35 11.68
CA GLY A 173 0.64 14.25 12.37
C GLY A 173 2.07 14.21 11.85
N ASN A 174 2.32 13.62 10.67
CA ASN A 174 3.65 13.43 10.07
C ASN A 174 4.63 12.67 10.97
N SER A 175 4.14 11.79 11.84
CA SER A 175 5.03 10.90 12.60
C SER A 175 5.53 9.76 11.70
N THR A 176 6.69 9.21 12.04
CA THR A 176 7.21 8.00 11.42
C THR A 176 6.56 6.75 12.04
N PRO A 177 6.45 5.64 11.28
CA PRO A 177 6.05 4.38 11.87
C PRO A 177 7.02 3.96 12.99
N PRO A 178 6.59 3.15 13.97
CA PRO A 178 7.48 2.67 15.02
C PRO A 178 8.66 1.88 14.45
N VAL A 179 9.87 2.21 14.91
CA VAL A 179 11.13 1.62 14.43
C VAL A 179 11.14 0.09 14.49
N LYS A 180 10.40 -0.52 15.42
CA LYS A 180 10.29 -1.99 15.51
C LYS A 180 9.81 -2.64 14.21
N TYR A 181 9.00 -1.95 13.41
CA TYR A 181 8.45 -2.48 12.16
C TYR A 181 9.27 -2.15 10.92
N THR A 182 10.38 -1.43 11.04
CA THR A 182 11.19 -1.00 9.88
C THR A 182 12.67 -1.35 10.02
N CYS A 183 13.18 -1.48 11.25
CA CYS A 183 14.62 -1.49 11.52
C CYS A 183 15.45 -2.61 10.88
N ARG A 184 14.86 -3.75 10.48
CA ARG A 184 15.58 -4.83 9.78
C ARG A 184 15.48 -4.74 8.25
N ASP A 185 14.51 -4.01 7.73
CA ASP A 185 14.35 -3.78 6.28
C ASP A 185 14.96 -2.45 5.81
N ASP A 186 15.25 -1.53 6.75
CA ASP A 186 15.83 -0.23 6.44
C ASP A 186 17.36 -0.32 6.26
N LYS A 187 17.84 -0.19 5.03
CA LYS A 187 19.28 -0.19 4.69
C LYS A 187 20.07 0.92 5.38
N ASN A 188 19.40 1.98 5.85
CA ASN A 188 20.04 3.06 6.60
C ASN A 188 20.21 2.72 8.10
N HIS A 189 19.55 1.66 8.58
CA HIS A 189 19.50 1.34 10.00
C HIS A 189 20.54 0.28 10.40
N LYS A 190 21.17 0.44 11.57
CA LYS A 190 22.21 -0.48 12.09
C LYS A 190 21.77 -1.93 12.33
N LYS A 191 20.45 -2.19 12.34
CA LYS A 191 19.86 -3.54 12.50
C LYS A 191 19.43 -4.15 11.17
N TYR A 192 19.74 -3.51 10.05
CA TYR A 192 19.41 -4.01 8.72
C TYR A 192 19.90 -5.44 8.53
N ILE A 193 19.03 -6.29 7.98
CA ILE A 193 19.34 -7.65 7.57
C ILE A 193 18.79 -7.83 6.16
N ASP A 194 19.68 -8.10 5.22
CA ASP A 194 19.30 -8.41 3.85
C ASP A 194 18.48 -9.71 3.80
N GLY A 195 17.37 -9.68 3.03
CA GLY A 195 16.46 -10.82 2.94
C GLY A 195 15.75 -11.18 4.25
N SER A 196 15.36 -10.18 5.06
CA SER A 196 14.53 -10.42 6.24
C SER A 196 13.26 -11.20 5.88
N LYS A 197 12.94 -12.22 6.68
CA LYS A 197 11.74 -13.05 6.46
C LYS A 197 10.48 -12.31 6.93
N PRO A 198 9.30 -12.58 6.36
CA PRO A 198 8.03 -12.10 6.90
C PRO A 198 7.95 -12.27 8.41
N LEU A 199 7.27 -11.33 9.08
CA LEU A 199 6.99 -11.34 10.51
C LEU A 199 8.22 -11.17 11.44
N TRP A 200 9.38 -10.76 10.93
CA TRP A 200 10.62 -10.66 11.71
C TRP A 200 10.57 -9.74 12.94
N TYR A 201 9.56 -8.87 13.03
CA TYR A 201 9.35 -7.84 14.05
C TYR A 201 8.43 -8.27 15.20
N LEU A 202 7.92 -9.51 15.15
CA LEU A 202 7.10 -10.10 16.19
C LEU A 202 7.92 -10.78 17.29
#